data_AF-A0A0F2L9I7-F1
#
_entry.id   AF-A0A0F2L9I7-F1
#
_cell.length_a   1.000
_cell.length_b   1.000
_cell.length_c   1.000
_cell.angle_alpha   90.00
_cell.angle_beta   90.00
_cell.angle_gamma   90.00
#
_symmetry.space_group_name_H-M   'P 1'
#
loop_
_entity.id
_entity.type
_entity.pdbx_description
1 polymer ?
#
loop_
_entity_poly.entity_id
_entity_poly.type
_entity_poly.pdbx_seq_one_letter_code
_entity_poly.pdbx_strand_id
1 'polypeptide(L)'
;MRALGALRLLSLYIKQRYGRSGLALLILTYLLLALAIGASARAGYLGPAYILQMSSLLLALFIIPSASTGIAMLLRSEADFLFATPASPVAVYLIRVLGDSAIYALVLAAYTAPLIGGGAAYYAASLIAIALVMGSAVTLLSFKPAPQRLAGAAALAAYLVASAYAYPRADVLYGLISPSPLYASASAAAALIAVYALPLREISRLSTDAYGVLAPAQPERSVRRMRFRDLWSLAWLTTSRGAAAMGAPGGPARVNVFALMVPASVAGALAYLAALPRLPTPQVFLLSSLSFYLLFFAAFSGLTPGLSLERPWISFAVDHYAYIRYRMSARTALTAAVVAPWAAAYAVESLAFRPSIYLAAAAAEIPLVMPAFAWLIGAFWGQPQIREPGMAVRPIRVSARALVSSLLALILMALMVAPFVLASYAAADPLYSAIARSVAARWAASAAVASALFFYLALFSGAGRRLWDWLVNRLSELGYA
;
A
#
# COMPACT_ATOMS: atom_id res chain seq x y z
N MET A 1 4.05 -32.35 11.45
CA MET A 1 5.17 -31.91 10.58
C MET A 1 6.43 -31.87 11.44
N ARG A 2 7.53 -32.56 11.07
CA ARG A 2 8.79 -32.51 11.85
C ARG A 2 9.37 -31.09 11.77
N ALA A 3 9.92 -30.55 12.86
CA ALA A 3 10.44 -29.17 12.93
C ALA A 3 11.46 -28.83 11.81
N LEU A 4 12.28 -29.81 11.42
CA LEU A 4 13.22 -29.73 10.29
C LEU A 4 12.53 -29.51 8.93
N GLY A 5 11.33 -30.04 8.73
CA GLY A 5 10.54 -29.80 7.52
C GLY A 5 9.96 -28.39 7.47
N ALA A 6 9.53 -27.86 8.62
CA ALA A 6 9.01 -26.50 8.75
C ALA A 6 10.07 -25.44 8.41
N LEU A 7 11.29 -25.61 8.95
CA LEU A 7 12.41 -24.71 8.70
C LEU A 7 12.85 -24.70 7.24
N ARG A 8 12.86 -25.87 6.58
CA ARG A 8 13.16 -25.97 5.15
C ARG A 8 12.13 -25.22 4.30
N LEU A 9 10.84 -25.41 4.59
CA LEU A 9 9.77 -24.72 3.90
C LEU A 9 9.81 -23.20 4.14
N LEU A 10 10.11 -22.75 5.35
CA LEU A 10 10.32 -21.33 5.65
C LEU A 10 11.53 -20.75 4.89
N SER A 11 12.64 -21.48 4.83
CA SER A 11 13.81 -21.07 4.05
C SER A 11 13.49 -20.91 2.56
N LEU A 12 12.70 -21.84 2.00
CA LEU A 12 12.25 -21.77 0.61
C LEU A 12 11.32 -20.57 0.38
N TYR A 13 10.37 -20.34 1.29
CA TYR A 13 9.47 -19.17 1.25
C TYR A 13 10.26 -17.86 1.22
N ILE A 14 11.24 -17.70 2.12
CA ILE A 14 12.09 -16.51 2.18
C ILE A 14 12.91 -16.37 0.89
N LYS A 15 13.51 -17.45 0.38
CA LYS A 15 14.29 -17.40 -0.88
C LYS A 15 13.43 -16.98 -2.09
N GLN A 16 12.16 -17.38 -2.10
CA GLN A 16 11.21 -17.03 -3.15
C GLN A 16 10.78 -15.56 -3.07
N ARG A 17 10.54 -15.05 -1.85
CA ARG A 17 10.10 -13.66 -1.59
C ARG A 17 11.22 -12.62 -1.61
N TYR A 18 12.44 -12.96 -1.19
CA TYR A 18 13.52 -11.99 -1.02
C TYR A 18 14.74 -12.34 -1.88
N GLY A 19 15.26 -11.36 -2.61
CA GLY A 19 16.59 -11.42 -3.19
C GLY A 19 17.66 -11.19 -2.12
N ARG A 20 18.86 -11.78 -2.26
CA ARG A 20 19.96 -11.56 -1.31
C ARG A 20 20.28 -10.07 -1.13
N SER A 21 20.43 -9.36 -2.25
CA SER A 21 20.64 -7.90 -2.25
C SER A 21 19.44 -7.10 -1.74
N GLY A 22 18.22 -7.54 -2.07
CA GLY A 22 17.00 -6.91 -1.56
C GLY A 22 16.87 -7.04 -0.04
N LEU A 23 17.16 -8.20 0.51
CA LEU A 23 17.12 -8.44 1.95
C LEU A 23 18.21 -7.63 2.68
N ALA A 24 19.42 -7.57 2.14
CA ALA A 24 20.51 -6.76 2.70
C ALA A 24 20.16 -5.26 2.73
N LEU A 25 19.66 -4.72 1.60
CA LEU A 25 19.22 -3.32 1.52
C LEU A 25 18.03 -3.03 2.43
N LEU A 26 17.09 -3.96 2.55
CA LEU A 26 15.93 -3.84 3.43
C LEU A 26 16.39 -3.76 4.90
N ILE A 27 17.27 -4.67 5.33
CA ILE A 27 17.87 -4.61 6.68
C ILE A 27 18.61 -3.29 6.88
N LEU A 28 19.47 -2.88 5.93
CA LEU A 28 20.20 -1.62 6.03
C LEU A 28 19.26 -0.41 6.19
N THR A 29 18.17 -0.36 5.40
CA THR A 29 17.20 0.73 5.46
C THR A 29 16.54 0.83 6.83
N TYR A 30 16.10 -0.31 7.39
CA TYR A 30 15.49 -0.33 8.72
C TYR A 30 16.51 -0.09 9.85
N LEU A 31 17.77 -0.49 9.68
CA LEU A 31 18.84 -0.14 10.62
C LEU A 31 19.11 1.38 10.62
N LEU A 32 19.23 2.00 9.44
CA LEU A 32 19.41 3.45 9.35
C LEU A 32 18.23 4.21 9.94
N LEU A 33 17.01 3.72 9.71
CA LEU A 33 15.80 4.27 10.32
C LEU A 33 15.82 4.15 11.84
N ALA A 34 16.18 2.97 12.37
CA ALA A 34 16.32 2.75 13.81
C ALA A 34 17.37 3.69 14.43
N LEU A 35 18.50 3.91 13.75
CA LEU A 35 19.52 4.85 14.18
C LEU A 35 19.01 6.29 14.20
N ALA A 36 18.29 6.71 13.15
CA ALA A 36 17.72 8.05 13.05
C ALA A 36 16.66 8.30 14.15
N ILE A 37 15.80 7.32 14.41
CA ILE A 37 14.79 7.38 15.48
C ILE A 37 15.47 7.40 16.84
N GLY A 38 16.47 6.55 17.07
CA GLY A 38 17.24 6.53 18.31
C GLY A 38 17.96 7.85 18.59
N ALA A 39 18.59 8.44 17.57
CA ALA A 39 19.23 9.75 17.66
C ALA A 39 18.21 10.86 17.98
N SER A 40 17.07 10.86 17.29
CA SER A 40 16.01 11.86 17.48
C SER A 40 15.34 11.74 18.85
N ALA A 41 15.13 10.51 19.34
CA ALA A 41 14.61 10.25 20.68
C ALA A 41 15.58 10.71 21.77
N ARG A 42 16.89 10.43 21.63
CA ARG A 42 17.93 10.90 22.57
C ARG A 42 18.05 12.42 22.60
N ALA A 43 17.84 13.08 21.47
CA ALA A 43 17.80 14.53 21.37
C ALA A 43 16.49 15.15 21.90
N GLY A 44 15.54 14.34 22.38
CA GLY A 44 14.28 14.82 22.96
C GLY A 44 13.20 15.19 21.94
N TYR A 45 13.43 14.97 20.64
CA TYR A 45 12.47 15.30 19.58
C TYR A 45 11.32 14.28 19.45
N LEU A 46 11.55 13.03 19.86
CA LEU A 46 10.56 11.95 19.74
C LEU A 46 10.24 11.32 21.09
N GLY A 47 9.01 11.51 21.55
CA GLY A 47 8.50 10.87 22.77
C GLY A 47 7.87 9.48 22.51
N PRO A 48 7.71 8.65 23.55
CA PRO A 48 7.07 7.33 23.44
C PRO A 48 5.67 7.37 22.82
N ALA A 49 4.84 8.35 23.19
CA ALA A 49 3.50 8.52 22.64
C ALA A 49 3.49 8.82 21.14
N TYR A 50 4.45 9.64 20.67
CA TYR A 50 4.58 9.95 19.25
C TYR A 50 4.95 8.72 18.43
N ILE A 51 5.86 7.88 18.95
CA ILE A 51 6.28 6.66 18.26
C ILE A 51 5.17 5.62 18.23
N LEU A 52 4.32 5.54 19.26
CA LEU A 52 3.09 4.73 19.24
C LEU A 52 2.18 5.15 18.08
N GLN A 53 1.90 6.46 18.00
CA GLN A 53 0.99 7.02 17.00
C GLN A 53 1.54 6.77 15.59
N MET A 54 2.82 7.05 15.36
CA MET A 54 3.47 6.78 14.08
C MET A 54 3.44 5.30 13.71
N SER A 55 3.78 4.40 14.63
CA SER A 55 3.80 2.95 14.36
C SER A 55 2.39 2.42 14.04
N SER A 56 1.38 2.91 14.76
CA SER A 56 -0.03 2.55 14.56
C SER A 56 -0.55 3.02 13.21
N LEU A 57 -0.20 4.26 12.82
CA LEU A 57 -0.52 4.81 11.51
C LEU A 57 0.17 4.05 10.37
N LEU A 58 1.44 3.71 10.54
CA LEU A 58 2.18 2.92 9.55
C LEU A 58 1.57 1.52 9.37
N LEU A 59 1.16 0.86 10.45
CA LEU A 59 0.50 -0.44 10.35
C LEU A 59 -0.89 -0.34 9.71
N ALA A 60 -1.68 0.65 10.09
CA ALA A 60 -2.96 0.94 9.44
C ALA A 60 -2.77 1.12 7.91
N LEU A 61 -1.69 1.82 7.53
CA LEU A 61 -1.29 1.99 6.15
C LEU A 61 -0.78 0.74 5.46
N PHE A 62 -0.20 -0.23 6.15
CA PHE A 62 0.15 -1.50 5.53
C PHE A 62 -1.08 -2.40 5.34
N ILE A 63 -2.05 -2.37 6.26
CA ILE A 63 -3.24 -3.22 6.23
C ILE A 63 -4.17 -2.88 5.06
N ILE A 64 -4.46 -1.59 4.83
CA ILE A 64 -5.44 -1.15 3.82
C ILE A 64 -5.04 -1.54 2.38
N PRO A 65 -3.81 -1.28 1.90
CA PRO A 65 -3.34 -1.74 0.60
C PRO A 65 -3.27 -3.27 0.53
N SER A 66 -2.77 -3.94 1.58
CA SER A 66 -2.67 -5.41 1.60
C SER A 66 -4.05 -6.06 1.42
N ALA A 67 -5.07 -5.51 2.08
CA ALA A 67 -6.46 -5.94 1.93
C ALA A 67 -7.05 -5.58 0.54
N SER A 68 -6.77 -4.40 -0.01
CA SER A 68 -7.34 -3.96 -1.29
C SER A 68 -6.72 -4.63 -2.53
N THR A 69 -5.45 -5.00 -2.46
CA THR A 69 -4.67 -5.54 -3.58
C THR A 69 -4.64 -7.07 -3.61
N GLY A 70 -5.02 -7.74 -2.52
CA GLY A 70 -4.99 -9.20 -2.45
C GLY A 70 -3.57 -9.78 -2.49
N ILE A 71 -2.56 -9.05 -2.01
CA ILE A 71 -1.16 -9.53 -1.95
C ILE A 71 -1.02 -10.83 -1.11
N ALA A 72 -2.00 -11.10 -0.25
CA ALA A 72 -2.12 -12.33 0.53
C ALA A 72 -3.01 -13.42 -0.13
N MET A 73 -3.42 -13.25 -1.39
CA MET A 73 -4.09 -14.29 -2.19
C MET A 73 -3.13 -15.39 -2.62
N LEU A 74 -3.67 -16.58 -2.89
CA LEU A 74 -2.97 -17.74 -3.38
C LEU A 74 -2.35 -17.39 -4.73
N LEU A 75 -1.04 -17.58 -4.82
CA LEU A 75 -0.30 -17.43 -6.06
C LEU A 75 -0.42 -18.72 -6.85
N ARG A 76 -0.36 -18.63 -8.18
CA ARG A 76 -0.37 -19.82 -9.03
C ARG A 76 0.77 -20.78 -8.67
N SER A 77 1.97 -20.26 -8.46
CA SER A 77 3.12 -21.06 -8.00
C SER A 77 2.89 -21.76 -6.65
N GLU A 78 2.06 -21.18 -5.77
CA GLU A 78 1.71 -21.80 -4.48
C GLU A 78 0.67 -22.90 -4.69
N ALA A 79 -0.34 -22.66 -5.54
CA ALA A 79 -1.31 -23.68 -5.94
C ALA A 79 -0.61 -24.89 -6.58
N ASP A 80 0.26 -24.66 -7.56
CA ASP A 80 1.04 -25.70 -8.24
C ASP A 80 1.90 -26.50 -7.24
N PHE A 81 2.53 -25.82 -6.28
CA PHE A 81 3.30 -26.49 -5.22
C PHE A 81 2.41 -27.39 -4.33
N LEU A 82 1.21 -26.92 -3.96
CA LEU A 82 0.27 -27.70 -3.16
C LEU A 82 -0.27 -28.93 -3.91
N PHE A 83 -0.43 -28.86 -5.23
CA PHE A 83 -0.81 -30.03 -6.03
C PHE A 83 0.35 -30.98 -6.31
N ALA A 84 1.57 -30.46 -6.48
CA ALA A 84 2.74 -31.25 -6.83
C ALA A 84 3.44 -31.89 -5.62
N THR A 85 3.06 -31.54 -4.39
CA THR A 85 3.73 -32.04 -3.18
C THR A 85 2.73 -32.61 -2.16
N PRO A 86 3.16 -33.57 -1.32
CA PRO A 86 2.33 -34.08 -0.22
C PRO A 86 2.27 -33.10 0.98
N ALA A 87 2.59 -31.81 0.78
CA ALA A 87 2.60 -30.83 1.84
C ALA A 87 1.17 -30.44 2.22
N SER A 88 0.86 -30.44 3.53
CA SER A 88 -0.45 -29.96 4.00
C SER A 88 -0.61 -28.46 3.66
N PRO A 89 -1.73 -28.06 3.03
CA PRO A 89 -2.03 -26.65 2.74
C PRO A 89 -1.97 -25.76 3.98
N VAL A 90 -2.45 -26.28 5.12
CA VAL A 90 -2.42 -25.58 6.41
C VAL A 90 -0.98 -25.28 6.83
N ALA A 91 -0.07 -26.25 6.68
CA ALA A 91 1.33 -26.05 7.03
C ALA A 91 1.99 -24.99 6.14
N VAL A 92 1.74 -25.01 4.83
CA VAL A 92 2.27 -24.01 3.88
C VAL A 92 1.75 -22.61 4.22
N TYR A 93 0.47 -22.48 4.54
CA TYR A 93 -0.13 -21.20 4.91
C TYR A 93 0.35 -20.65 6.25
N LEU A 94 0.53 -21.50 7.26
CA LEU A 94 1.12 -21.07 8.54
C LEU A 94 2.57 -20.58 8.34
N ILE A 95 3.34 -21.22 7.46
CA ILE A 95 4.69 -20.77 7.11
C ILE A 95 4.67 -19.43 6.38
N ARG A 96 3.69 -19.20 5.50
CA ARG A 96 3.48 -17.90 4.87
C ARG A 96 3.16 -16.83 5.90
N VAL A 97 2.23 -17.10 6.83
CA VAL A 97 1.90 -16.17 7.94
C VAL A 97 3.16 -15.82 8.72
N LEU A 98 3.98 -16.81 9.08
CA LEU A 98 5.26 -16.58 9.78
C LEU A 98 6.23 -15.73 8.96
N GLY A 99 6.38 -16.02 7.66
CA GLY A 99 7.26 -15.29 6.76
C GLY A 99 6.83 -13.85 6.50
N ASP A 100 5.53 -13.60 6.38
CA ASP A 100 4.97 -12.25 6.22
C ASP A 100 5.03 -11.46 7.54
N SER A 101 4.85 -12.15 8.68
CA SER A 101 5.02 -11.57 10.02
C SER A 101 6.42 -11.02 10.26
N ALA A 102 7.46 -11.65 9.69
CA ALA A 102 8.83 -11.19 9.84
C ALA A 102 9.06 -9.76 9.32
N ILE A 103 8.35 -9.33 8.26
CA ILE A 103 8.44 -7.93 7.79
C ILE A 103 7.82 -6.99 8.82
N TYR A 104 6.63 -7.31 9.33
CA TYR A 104 5.98 -6.48 10.35
C TYR A 104 6.85 -6.35 11.60
N ALA A 105 7.48 -7.44 12.04
CA ALA A 105 8.44 -7.42 13.15
C ALA A 105 9.63 -6.50 12.86
N LEU A 106 10.20 -6.56 11.65
CA LEU A 106 11.34 -5.71 11.27
C LEU A 106 10.96 -4.22 11.21
N VAL A 107 9.81 -3.91 10.61
CA VAL A 107 9.27 -2.54 10.55
C VAL A 107 9.07 -2.02 11.96
N LEU A 108 8.33 -2.75 12.79
CA LEU A 108 8.04 -2.32 14.16
C LEU A 108 9.32 -2.17 14.97
N ALA A 109 10.25 -3.12 14.87
CA ALA A 109 11.54 -3.03 15.54
C ALA A 109 12.31 -1.77 15.15
N ALA A 110 12.28 -1.35 13.88
CA ALA A 110 12.94 -0.13 13.46
C ALA A 110 12.41 1.12 14.17
N TYR A 111 11.10 1.17 14.45
CA TYR A 111 10.47 2.30 15.13
C TYR A 111 10.56 2.24 16.65
N THR A 112 10.44 1.05 17.25
CA THR A 112 10.26 0.92 18.70
C THR A 112 11.50 0.42 19.45
N ALA A 113 12.38 -0.36 18.82
CA ALA A 113 13.55 -0.93 19.50
C ALA A 113 14.54 0.11 20.06
N PRO A 114 14.79 1.26 19.39
CA PRO A 114 15.71 2.27 19.91
C PRO A 114 15.27 2.92 21.23
N LEU A 115 14.01 2.74 21.64
CA LEU A 115 13.43 3.34 22.84
C LEU A 115 13.43 2.42 24.06
N ILE A 116 13.91 1.19 23.93
CA ILE A 116 13.82 0.20 25.01
C ILE A 116 14.69 0.66 26.18
N GLY A 117 14.06 1.12 27.26
CA GLY A 117 14.73 1.42 28.53
C GLY A 117 14.95 0.19 29.43
N GLY A 118 14.27 -0.93 29.14
CA GLY A 118 14.34 -2.19 29.91
C GLY A 118 13.34 -3.23 29.41
N GLY A 119 13.41 -4.47 29.93
CA GLY A 119 12.43 -5.53 29.61
C GLY A 119 12.55 -6.12 28.20
N ALA A 120 13.77 -6.24 27.66
CA ALA A 120 14.02 -6.70 26.28
C ALA A 120 13.37 -8.05 25.93
N ALA A 121 13.27 -8.98 26.89
CA ALA A 121 12.58 -10.26 26.68
C ALA A 121 11.07 -10.06 26.44
N TYR A 122 10.41 -9.21 27.24
CA TYR A 122 8.99 -8.88 27.07
C TYR A 122 8.73 -8.07 25.80
N TYR A 123 9.67 -7.21 25.43
CA TYR A 123 9.64 -6.50 24.16
C TYR A 123 9.68 -7.48 22.99
N ALA A 124 10.66 -8.39 22.97
CA ALA A 124 10.81 -9.38 21.90
C ALA A 124 9.58 -10.29 21.80
N ALA A 125 9.03 -10.73 22.93
CA ALA A 125 7.79 -11.51 22.97
C ALA A 125 6.60 -10.73 22.39
N SER A 126 6.41 -9.47 22.81
CA SER A 126 5.35 -8.59 22.29
C SER A 126 5.51 -8.35 20.79
N LEU A 127 6.73 -8.07 20.32
CA LEU A 127 7.05 -7.83 18.92
C LEU A 127 6.68 -9.03 18.03
N ILE A 128 7.10 -10.23 18.42
CA ILE A 128 6.79 -11.45 17.67
C ILE A 128 5.27 -11.70 17.66
N ALA A 129 4.61 -11.54 18.81
CA ALA A 129 3.18 -11.77 18.94
C ALA A 129 2.36 -10.76 18.12
N ILE A 130 2.68 -9.48 18.19
CA ILE A 130 2.03 -8.42 17.40
C ILE A 130 2.25 -8.65 15.90
N ALA A 131 3.47 -9.01 15.50
CA ALA A 131 3.77 -9.33 14.11
C ALA A 131 2.91 -10.51 13.60
N LEU A 132 2.72 -11.55 14.43
CA LEU A 132 1.83 -12.68 14.15
C LEU A 132 0.36 -12.28 14.05
N VAL A 133 -0.12 -11.38 14.92
CA VAL A 133 -1.47 -10.81 14.81
C VAL A 133 -1.65 -10.16 13.44
N MET A 134 -0.68 -9.34 13.01
CA MET A 134 -0.74 -8.65 11.72
C MET A 134 -0.70 -9.61 10.53
N GLY A 135 0.24 -10.57 10.52
CA GLY A 135 0.31 -11.59 9.49
C GLY A 135 -0.98 -12.38 9.37
N SER A 136 -1.52 -12.84 10.51
CA SER A 136 -2.75 -13.63 10.57
C SER A 136 -3.98 -12.83 10.15
N ALA A 137 -4.09 -11.56 10.57
CA ALA A 137 -5.19 -10.68 10.19
C ALA A 137 -5.24 -10.44 8.68
N VAL A 138 -4.09 -10.14 8.06
CA VAL A 138 -4.01 -9.94 6.60
C VAL A 138 -4.37 -11.22 5.83
N THR A 139 -3.93 -12.37 6.31
CA THR A 139 -4.32 -13.67 5.75
C THR A 139 -5.82 -13.91 5.90
N LEU A 140 -6.38 -13.74 7.11
CA LEU A 140 -7.81 -13.91 7.38
C LEU A 140 -8.67 -13.04 6.47
N LEU A 141 -8.32 -11.76 6.34
CA LEU A 141 -9.03 -10.81 5.48
C LEU A 141 -9.02 -11.25 4.01
N SER A 142 -7.96 -11.93 3.55
CA SER A 142 -7.82 -12.39 2.15
C SER A 142 -8.78 -13.52 1.76
N PHE A 143 -9.33 -14.25 2.74
CA PHE A 143 -10.40 -15.24 2.53
C PHE A 143 -11.80 -14.62 2.53
N LYS A 144 -11.93 -13.32 2.86
CA LYS A 144 -13.22 -12.63 2.88
C LYS A 144 -13.54 -11.99 1.53
N PRO A 145 -14.84 -11.92 1.15
CA PRO A 145 -15.30 -11.10 0.02
C PRO A 145 -14.79 -9.66 0.13
N ALA A 146 -14.55 -9.00 -1.00
CA ALA A 146 -14.05 -7.61 -1.05
C ALA A 146 -14.71 -6.63 -0.06
N PRO A 147 -16.05 -6.52 0.03
CA PRO A 147 -16.66 -5.56 0.94
C PRO A 147 -16.31 -5.84 2.41
N GLN A 148 -16.33 -7.12 2.82
CA GLN A 148 -15.99 -7.52 4.18
C GLN A 148 -14.49 -7.36 4.47
N ARG A 149 -13.64 -7.68 3.50
CA ARG A 149 -12.19 -7.49 3.58
C ARG A 149 -11.81 -6.01 3.75
N LEU A 150 -12.42 -5.13 2.97
CA LEU A 150 -12.20 -3.68 3.06
C LEU A 150 -12.75 -3.11 4.36
N ALA A 151 -13.96 -3.52 4.77
CA ALA A 151 -14.55 -3.10 6.04
C ALA A 151 -13.71 -3.56 7.24
N GLY A 152 -13.24 -4.81 7.24
CA GLY A 152 -12.38 -5.35 8.30
C GLY A 152 -11.01 -4.65 8.35
N ALA A 153 -10.40 -4.37 7.21
CA ALA A 153 -9.17 -3.59 7.12
C ALA A 153 -9.35 -2.16 7.66
N ALA A 154 -10.44 -1.50 7.28
CA ALA A 154 -10.78 -0.16 7.76
C ALA A 154 -11.07 -0.15 9.27
N ALA A 155 -11.78 -1.14 9.79
CA ALA A 155 -12.05 -1.29 11.22
C ALA A 155 -10.75 -1.49 12.04
N LEU A 156 -9.84 -2.35 11.57
CA LEU A 156 -8.56 -2.57 12.22
C LEU A 156 -7.67 -1.32 12.17
N ALA A 157 -7.62 -0.63 11.03
CA ALA A 157 -6.92 0.64 10.90
C ALA A 157 -7.50 1.71 11.83
N ALA A 158 -8.84 1.85 11.88
CA ALA A 158 -9.52 2.78 12.76
C ALA A 158 -9.25 2.46 14.24
N TYR A 159 -9.23 1.17 14.63
CA TYR A 159 -8.86 0.73 15.96
C TYR A 159 -7.43 1.16 16.34
N LEU A 160 -6.44 0.86 15.50
CA LEU A 160 -5.04 1.20 15.75
C LEU A 160 -4.86 2.71 15.91
N VAL A 161 -5.47 3.50 15.03
CA VAL A 161 -5.38 4.95 15.12
C VAL A 161 -6.16 5.48 16.33
N ALA A 162 -7.41 5.08 16.53
CA ALA A 162 -8.20 5.59 17.65
C ALA A 162 -7.60 5.21 19.01
N SER A 163 -7.11 3.99 19.18
CA SER A 163 -6.48 3.57 20.44
C SER A 163 -5.16 4.30 20.70
N ALA A 164 -4.28 4.46 19.70
CA ALA A 164 -3.05 5.22 19.84
C ALA A 164 -3.25 6.69 20.30
N TYR A 165 -4.35 7.32 19.88
CA TYR A 165 -4.62 8.73 20.20
C TYR A 165 -5.55 8.93 21.41
N ALA A 166 -6.60 8.13 21.56
CA ALA A 166 -7.61 8.32 22.60
C ALA A 166 -7.32 7.52 23.87
N TYR A 167 -6.80 6.29 23.75
CA TYR A 167 -6.51 5.45 24.90
C TYR A 167 -5.28 4.55 24.65
N PRO A 168 -4.06 5.13 24.72
CA PRO A 168 -2.81 4.46 24.31
C PRO A 168 -2.59 3.10 24.96
N ARG A 169 -3.05 2.90 26.20
CA ARG A 169 -2.88 1.65 26.95
C ARG A 169 -3.68 0.47 26.39
N ALA A 170 -4.74 0.73 25.62
CA ALA A 170 -5.48 -0.32 24.93
C ALA A 170 -4.87 -0.66 23.56
N ASP A 171 -3.94 0.15 23.05
CA ASP A 171 -3.32 -0.12 21.76
C ASP A 171 -2.50 -1.42 21.82
N VAL A 172 -2.66 -2.28 20.81
CA VAL A 172 -1.94 -3.57 20.70
C VAL A 172 -0.42 -3.36 20.64
N LEU A 173 0.05 -2.19 20.18
CA LEU A 173 1.45 -1.83 20.09
C LEU A 173 2.03 -1.29 21.39
N TYR A 174 1.20 -1.01 22.40
CA TYR A 174 1.66 -0.37 23.64
C TYR A 174 2.74 -1.21 24.36
N GLY A 175 2.68 -2.54 24.26
CA GLY A 175 3.71 -3.44 24.80
C GLY A 175 5.10 -3.29 24.19
N LEU A 176 5.22 -2.66 23.02
CA LEU A 176 6.52 -2.34 22.40
C LEU A 176 7.17 -1.09 22.99
N ILE A 177 6.38 -0.26 23.66
CA ILE A 177 6.81 1.03 24.20
C ILE A 177 6.96 0.96 25.71
N SER A 178 6.12 0.18 26.36
CA SER A 178 6.21 -0.14 27.78
C SER A 178 6.27 -1.67 27.96
N PRO A 179 7.44 -2.31 27.72
CA PRO A 179 7.57 -3.75 27.81
C PRO A 179 7.27 -4.25 29.23
N SER A 180 6.28 -5.13 29.36
CA SER A 180 5.88 -5.71 30.65
C SER A 180 5.33 -7.13 30.45
N PRO A 181 5.34 -7.99 31.50
CA PRO A 181 4.77 -9.32 31.40
C PRO A 181 3.27 -9.31 31.06
N LEU A 182 2.53 -8.28 31.51
CA LEU A 182 1.12 -8.09 31.21
C LEU A 182 0.89 -7.86 29.70
N TYR A 183 1.64 -6.96 29.08
CA TYR A 183 1.46 -6.67 27.65
C TYR A 183 2.00 -7.78 26.76
N ALA A 184 3.07 -8.48 27.20
CA ALA A 184 3.57 -9.66 26.50
C ALA A 184 2.56 -10.80 26.51
N SER A 185 1.92 -11.08 27.66
CA SER A 185 0.88 -12.11 27.75
C SER A 185 -0.39 -11.73 26.98
N ALA A 186 -0.83 -10.47 27.04
CA ALA A 186 -1.95 -9.98 26.26
C ALA A 186 -1.69 -10.07 24.74
N SER A 187 -0.49 -9.69 24.29
CA SER A 187 -0.09 -9.80 22.89
C SER A 187 -0.02 -11.26 22.45
N ALA A 188 0.54 -12.14 23.28
CA ALA A 188 0.60 -13.58 23.00
C ALA A 188 -0.81 -14.19 22.91
N ALA A 189 -1.72 -13.82 23.81
CA ALA A 189 -3.12 -14.24 23.75
C ALA A 189 -3.80 -13.74 22.47
N ALA A 190 -3.59 -12.48 22.09
CA ALA A 190 -4.10 -11.93 20.84
C ALA A 190 -3.55 -12.67 19.61
N ALA A 191 -2.26 -13.02 19.62
CA ALA A 191 -1.64 -13.81 18.55
C ALA A 191 -2.25 -15.21 18.44
N LEU A 192 -2.46 -15.89 19.57
CA LEU A 192 -3.12 -17.20 19.60
C LEU A 192 -4.56 -17.12 19.07
N ILE A 193 -5.32 -16.10 19.47
CA ILE A 193 -6.69 -15.85 18.96
C ILE A 193 -6.64 -15.61 17.44
N ALA A 194 -5.72 -14.77 16.96
CA ALA A 194 -5.62 -14.44 15.54
C ALA A 194 -5.25 -15.67 14.69
N VAL A 195 -4.34 -16.52 15.17
CA VAL A 195 -3.98 -17.78 14.52
C VAL A 195 -5.13 -18.79 14.56
N TYR A 196 -5.84 -18.88 15.70
CA TYR A 196 -7.00 -19.76 15.85
C TYR A 196 -8.18 -19.34 14.96
N ALA A 197 -8.32 -18.04 14.70
CA ALA A 197 -9.36 -17.49 13.83
C ALA A 197 -9.10 -17.74 12.33
N LEU A 198 -7.93 -18.27 11.95
CA LEU A 198 -7.65 -18.60 10.55
C LEU A 198 -8.66 -19.64 10.01
N PRO A 199 -9.11 -19.49 8.75
CA PRO A 199 -10.09 -20.38 8.15
C PRO A 199 -9.43 -21.71 7.74
N LEU A 200 -9.03 -22.53 8.72
CA LEU A 200 -8.24 -23.75 8.51
C LEU A 200 -8.95 -24.77 7.60
N ARG A 201 -10.29 -24.82 7.65
CA ARG A 201 -11.10 -25.70 6.81
C ARG A 201 -11.02 -25.26 5.35
N GLU A 202 -11.16 -23.98 5.07
CA GLU A 202 -11.05 -23.40 3.73
C GLU A 202 -9.62 -23.54 3.20
N ILE A 203 -8.60 -23.31 4.04
CA ILE A 203 -7.19 -23.52 3.69
C ILE A 203 -6.94 -24.99 3.33
N SER A 204 -7.48 -25.94 4.08
CA SER A 204 -7.32 -27.38 3.78
C SER A 204 -7.92 -27.79 2.44
N ARG A 205 -8.96 -27.10 1.96
CA ARG A 205 -9.61 -27.35 0.66
C ARG A 205 -8.80 -26.84 -0.54
N LEU A 206 -7.75 -26.04 -0.32
CA LEU A 206 -6.91 -25.53 -1.41
C LEU A 206 -6.18 -26.65 -2.16
N SER A 207 -5.85 -27.77 -1.53
CA SER A 207 -5.25 -28.92 -2.24
C SER A 207 -6.21 -29.64 -3.18
N THR A 208 -7.52 -29.39 -3.07
CA THR A 208 -8.53 -30.03 -3.93
C THR A 208 -9.16 -29.04 -4.91
N ASP A 209 -9.22 -27.75 -4.55
CA ASP A 209 -9.90 -26.72 -5.35
C ASP A 209 -9.22 -25.34 -5.31
N ALA A 210 -7.89 -25.29 -5.31
CA ALA A 210 -7.16 -24.01 -5.39
C ALA A 210 -7.49 -23.20 -6.66
N TYR A 211 -7.84 -23.88 -7.76
CA TYR A 211 -8.18 -23.26 -9.03
C TYR A 211 -9.68 -22.91 -9.18
N GLY A 212 -10.52 -23.29 -8.22
CA GLY A 212 -11.97 -23.07 -8.29
C GLY A 212 -12.66 -23.87 -9.40
N VAL A 213 -12.07 -25.00 -9.82
CA VAL A 213 -12.62 -25.91 -10.84
C VAL A 213 -13.85 -26.65 -10.30
N LEU A 214 -13.93 -26.87 -8.99
CA LEU A 214 -15.06 -27.50 -8.32
C LEU A 214 -16.09 -26.48 -7.80
N ALA A 215 -15.84 -25.18 -7.99
CA ALA A 215 -16.80 -24.15 -7.62
C ALA A 215 -18.05 -24.25 -8.51
N PRO A 216 -19.26 -24.05 -7.97
CA PRO A 216 -20.48 -24.10 -8.74
C PRO A 216 -20.40 -23.13 -9.92
N ALA A 217 -20.78 -23.62 -11.12
CA ALA A 217 -20.83 -22.83 -12.33
C ALA A 217 -21.55 -21.51 -12.04
N GLN A 218 -20.86 -20.40 -12.22
CA GLN A 218 -21.51 -19.11 -12.04
C GLN A 218 -22.63 -19.00 -13.06
N PRO A 219 -23.80 -18.42 -12.69
CA PRO A 219 -24.74 -18.00 -13.71
C PRO A 219 -23.96 -17.07 -14.65
N GLU A 220 -23.95 -17.40 -15.95
CA GLU A 220 -23.48 -16.49 -17.00
C GLU A 220 -24.25 -15.19 -16.83
N ARG A 221 -23.70 -14.26 -16.04
CA ARG A 221 -24.21 -12.90 -16.01
C ARG A 221 -23.83 -12.37 -17.37
N SER A 222 -24.82 -12.40 -18.26
CA SER A 222 -24.77 -11.88 -19.61
C SER A 222 -23.77 -10.75 -19.64
N VAL A 223 -22.72 -10.92 -20.43
CA VAL A 223 -21.86 -9.81 -20.83
C VAL A 223 -22.82 -8.90 -21.58
N ARG A 224 -23.53 -8.03 -20.85
CA ARG A 224 -24.40 -7.02 -21.41
C ARG A 224 -23.48 -6.33 -22.40
N ARG A 225 -23.79 -6.40 -23.70
CA ARG A 225 -23.01 -5.77 -24.77
C ARG A 225 -22.99 -4.27 -24.44
N MET A 226 -22.03 -3.86 -23.64
CA MET A 226 -21.89 -2.48 -23.20
C MET A 226 -21.14 -1.80 -24.32
N ARG A 227 -21.88 -1.00 -25.08
CA ARG A 227 -21.31 -0.14 -26.12
C ARG A 227 -20.43 0.89 -25.44
N PHE A 228 -19.16 0.96 -25.84
CA PHE A 228 -18.24 2.04 -25.47
C PHE A 228 -18.76 3.34 -26.08
N ARG A 229 -19.40 4.18 -25.28
CA ARG A 229 -20.01 5.42 -25.78
C ARG A 229 -19.11 6.64 -25.56
N ASP A 230 -18.28 6.62 -24.53
CA ASP A 230 -17.40 7.71 -24.12
C ASP A 230 -16.21 7.23 -23.27
N LEU A 231 -15.23 8.12 -23.05
CA LEU A 231 -14.06 7.88 -22.19
C LEU A 231 -14.46 7.49 -20.75
N TRP A 232 -15.61 7.97 -20.27
CA TRP A 232 -16.08 7.77 -18.89
C TRP A 232 -16.68 6.39 -18.67
N SER A 233 -17.49 5.88 -19.60
CA SER A 233 -18.00 4.50 -19.56
C SER A 233 -16.88 3.48 -19.63
N LEU A 234 -15.84 3.76 -20.42
CA LEU A 234 -14.67 2.89 -20.47
C LEU A 234 -13.82 2.98 -19.19
N ALA A 235 -13.58 4.19 -18.67
CA ALA A 235 -12.92 4.37 -17.37
C ALA A 235 -13.65 3.60 -16.26
N TRP A 236 -14.98 3.69 -16.21
CA TRP A 236 -15.84 2.98 -15.25
C TRP A 236 -15.79 1.46 -15.36
N LEU A 237 -15.79 0.94 -16.59
CA LEU A 237 -15.71 -0.50 -16.85
C LEU A 237 -14.35 -1.08 -16.52
N THR A 238 -13.29 -0.31 -16.78
CA THR A 238 -11.92 -0.75 -16.60
C THR A 238 -11.43 -0.69 -15.16
N THR A 239 -12.13 0.05 -14.29
CA THR A 239 -11.95 0.05 -12.84
C THR A 239 -12.80 -0.99 -12.10
N SER A 240 -13.66 -1.74 -12.81
CA SER A 240 -14.38 -2.86 -12.24
C SER A 240 -13.43 -4.04 -12.01
N ARG A 241 -12.80 -4.07 -10.82
CA ARG A 241 -11.93 -5.18 -10.44
C ARG A 241 -12.79 -6.36 -10.05
N GLY A 242 -12.57 -7.51 -10.69
CA GLY A 242 -13.01 -8.78 -10.13
C GLY A 242 -12.23 -9.04 -8.85
N ALA A 243 -12.88 -8.97 -7.70
CA ALA A 243 -12.28 -9.39 -6.46
C ALA A 243 -12.56 -10.88 -6.27
N ALA A 244 -11.66 -11.73 -6.76
CA ALA A 244 -11.66 -13.14 -6.35
C ALA A 244 -11.39 -13.17 -4.84
N ALA A 245 -12.30 -13.73 -4.05
CA ALA A 245 -11.96 -14.17 -2.70
C ALA A 245 -11.46 -15.61 -2.81
N MET A 246 -10.37 -15.95 -2.11
CA MET A 246 -9.85 -17.30 -2.10
C MET A 246 -10.90 -18.26 -1.52
N GLY A 247 -11.31 -19.27 -2.29
CA GLY A 247 -12.23 -20.31 -1.84
C GLY A 247 -13.64 -19.83 -1.47
N ALA A 248 -14.05 -18.62 -1.89
CA ALA A 248 -15.39 -18.13 -1.58
C ALA A 248 -16.44 -18.73 -2.54
N PRO A 249 -17.52 -19.33 -2.00
CA PRO A 249 -18.70 -19.66 -2.81
C PRO A 249 -19.28 -18.35 -3.36
N GLY A 250 -19.25 -18.18 -4.69
CA GLY A 250 -19.72 -16.98 -5.38
C GLY A 250 -18.71 -16.32 -6.33
N GLY A 251 -17.45 -16.78 -6.34
CA GLY A 251 -16.37 -16.33 -7.23
C GLY A 251 -16.14 -14.80 -7.28
N PRO A 252 -15.45 -14.26 -8.30
CA PRO A 252 -14.99 -12.87 -8.27
C PRO A 252 -16.14 -11.88 -8.39
N ALA A 253 -16.52 -11.25 -7.29
CA ALA A 253 -17.44 -10.11 -7.32
C ALA A 253 -16.72 -8.93 -7.99
N ARG A 254 -17.25 -8.44 -9.12
CA ARG A 254 -16.74 -7.22 -9.74
C ARG A 254 -17.17 -6.02 -8.91
N VAL A 255 -16.21 -5.35 -8.30
CA VAL A 255 -16.42 -4.11 -7.55
C VAL A 255 -15.78 -2.99 -8.35
N ASN A 256 -16.54 -1.93 -8.60
CA ASN A 256 -15.95 -0.74 -9.16
C ASN A 256 -15.16 -0.02 -8.06
N VAL A 257 -13.82 -0.06 -8.18
CA VAL A 257 -12.92 0.60 -7.24
C VAL A 257 -13.22 2.11 -7.17
N PHE A 258 -13.65 2.71 -8.28
CA PHE A 258 -14.02 4.12 -8.33
C PHE A 258 -15.26 4.46 -7.48
N ALA A 259 -16.29 3.60 -7.52
CA ALA A 259 -17.51 3.75 -6.73
C ALA A 259 -17.25 3.63 -5.21
N LEU A 260 -16.10 3.09 -4.81
CA LEU A 260 -15.65 3.03 -3.43
C LEU A 260 -14.68 4.16 -3.07
N MET A 261 -13.69 4.43 -3.94
CA MET A 261 -12.61 5.37 -3.62
C MET A 261 -13.04 6.83 -3.65
N VAL A 262 -13.98 7.22 -4.51
CA VAL A 262 -14.46 8.62 -4.52
C VAL A 262 -15.23 8.94 -3.23
N PRO A 263 -16.26 8.17 -2.80
CA PRO A 263 -16.92 8.43 -1.53
C PRO A 263 -15.97 8.36 -0.33
N ALA A 264 -15.05 7.38 -0.30
CA ALA A 264 -14.05 7.28 0.77
C ALA A 264 -13.12 8.49 0.80
N SER A 265 -12.72 9.00 -0.37
CA SER A 265 -11.90 10.20 -0.48
C SER A 265 -12.64 11.45 0.01
N VAL A 266 -13.91 11.63 -0.38
CA VAL A 266 -14.76 12.71 0.11
C VAL A 266 -14.93 12.62 1.63
N ALA A 267 -15.26 11.45 2.16
CA ALA A 267 -15.40 11.25 3.61
C ALA A 267 -14.09 11.55 4.36
N GLY A 268 -12.95 11.11 3.82
CA GLY A 268 -11.63 11.40 4.38
C GLY A 268 -11.29 12.89 4.39
N ALA A 269 -11.54 13.59 3.28
CA ALA A 269 -11.32 15.03 3.17
C ALA A 269 -12.24 15.83 4.11
N LEU A 270 -13.50 15.41 4.28
CA LEU A 270 -14.42 16.03 5.24
C LEU A 270 -14.01 15.77 6.69
N ALA A 271 -13.58 14.55 7.02
CA ALA A 271 -13.09 14.21 8.35
C ALA A 271 -11.81 15.00 8.69
N TYR A 272 -10.92 15.16 7.71
CA TYR A 272 -9.74 16.02 7.81
C TYR A 272 -10.12 17.45 8.15
N LEU A 273 -10.99 18.08 7.36
CA LEU A 273 -11.47 19.44 7.61
C LEU A 273 -12.18 19.59 8.96
N ALA A 274 -12.95 18.58 9.37
CA ALA A 274 -13.64 18.58 10.67
C ALA A 274 -12.66 18.48 11.85
N ALA A 275 -11.48 17.90 11.66
CA ALA A 275 -10.45 17.79 12.70
C ALA A 275 -9.66 19.11 12.88
N LEU A 276 -9.42 19.86 11.81
CA LEU A 276 -8.56 21.07 11.81
C LEU A 276 -8.86 22.09 12.92
N PRO A 277 -10.13 22.49 13.21
CA PRO A 277 -10.41 23.54 14.18
C PRO A 277 -10.01 23.19 15.62
N ARG A 278 -9.74 21.91 15.90
CA ARG A 278 -9.41 21.40 17.24
C ARG A 278 -7.91 21.29 17.48
N LEU A 279 -7.08 21.63 16.49
CA LEU A 279 -5.64 21.35 16.53
C LEU A 279 -4.81 22.64 16.59
N PRO A 280 -3.77 22.70 17.44
CA PRO A 280 -2.78 23.77 17.39
C PRO A 280 -1.92 23.65 16.13
N THR A 281 -1.32 24.76 15.69
CA THR A 281 -0.57 24.87 14.41
C THR A 281 0.48 23.77 14.17
N PRO A 282 1.30 23.34 15.14
CA PRO A 282 2.24 22.23 14.93
C PRO A 282 1.55 20.90 14.60
N GLN A 283 0.37 20.65 15.17
CA GLN A 283 -0.41 19.46 14.89
C GLN A 283 -1.12 19.55 13.54
N VAL A 284 -1.48 20.76 13.09
CA VAL A 284 -1.99 21.01 11.73
C VAL A 284 -0.93 20.65 10.68
N PHE A 285 0.33 21.08 10.87
CA PHE A 285 1.43 20.70 9.97
C PHE A 285 1.61 19.18 9.86
N LEU A 286 1.59 18.49 11.01
CA LEU A 286 1.73 17.03 11.06
C LEU A 286 0.55 16.32 10.40
N LEU A 287 -0.69 16.73 10.69
CA LEU A 287 -1.90 16.15 10.09
C LEU A 287 -1.94 16.40 8.57
N SER A 288 -1.54 17.59 8.12
CA SER A 288 -1.45 17.96 6.70
C SER A 288 -0.42 17.08 5.96
N SER A 289 0.79 16.96 6.53
CA SER A 289 1.86 16.12 5.97
C SER A 289 1.44 14.66 5.91
N LEU A 290 0.85 14.17 7.00
CA LEU A 290 0.37 12.80 7.11
C LEU A 290 -0.76 12.52 6.11
N SER A 291 -1.79 13.37 6.05
CA SER A 291 -2.90 13.20 5.11
C SER A 291 -2.42 13.19 3.66
N PHE A 292 -1.44 14.03 3.30
CA PHE A 292 -0.86 14.01 1.96
C PHE A 292 -0.07 12.72 1.70
N TYR A 293 0.71 12.26 2.68
CA TYR A 293 1.39 10.96 2.62
C TYR A 293 0.38 9.82 2.37
N LEU A 294 -0.74 9.80 3.11
CA LEU A 294 -1.81 8.82 2.93
C LEU A 294 -2.40 8.87 1.51
N LEU A 295 -2.69 10.07 1.02
CA LEU A 295 -3.23 10.30 -0.32
C LEU A 295 -2.28 9.81 -1.41
N PHE A 296 -1.01 10.22 -1.36
CA PHE A 296 0.02 9.81 -2.30
C PHE A 296 0.23 8.30 -2.28
N PHE A 297 0.33 7.72 -1.08
CA PHE A 297 0.53 6.29 -0.89
C PHE A 297 -0.67 5.46 -1.38
N ALA A 298 -1.91 5.93 -1.13
CA ALA A 298 -3.11 5.30 -1.65
C ALA A 298 -3.16 5.35 -3.19
N ALA A 299 -2.79 6.48 -3.80
CA ALA A 299 -2.68 6.60 -5.25
C ALA A 299 -1.63 5.64 -5.83
N PHE A 300 -0.42 5.62 -5.26
CA PHE A 300 0.68 4.76 -5.71
C PHE A 300 0.34 3.27 -5.55
N SER A 301 -0.12 2.87 -4.37
CA SER A 301 -0.49 1.49 -4.04
C SER A 301 -1.74 1.01 -4.77
N GLY A 302 -2.64 1.92 -5.14
CA GLY A 302 -3.83 1.61 -5.93
C GLY A 302 -3.53 1.44 -7.42
N LEU A 303 -2.68 2.31 -7.98
CA LEU A 303 -2.40 2.36 -9.41
C LEU A 303 -1.37 1.32 -9.86
N THR A 304 -0.34 1.05 -9.06
CA THR A 304 0.73 0.10 -9.43
C THR A 304 0.19 -1.31 -9.71
N PRO A 305 -0.65 -1.92 -8.84
CA PRO A 305 -1.34 -3.19 -9.10
C PRO A 305 -2.25 -3.22 -10.32
N GLY A 306 -2.64 -2.06 -10.84
CA GLY A 306 -3.41 -2.00 -12.08
C GLY A 306 -2.68 -2.67 -13.25
N LEU A 307 -1.34 -2.66 -13.29
CA LEU A 307 -0.57 -3.28 -14.37
C LEU A 307 -0.74 -4.80 -14.43
N SER A 308 -0.66 -5.48 -13.29
CA SER A 308 -0.85 -6.94 -13.18
C SER A 308 -2.18 -7.43 -13.70
N LEU A 309 -3.22 -6.59 -13.57
CA LEU A 309 -4.59 -6.92 -13.95
C LEU A 309 -4.88 -6.65 -15.43
N GLU A 310 -3.96 -6.00 -16.15
CA GLU A 310 -4.12 -5.80 -17.59
C GLU A 310 -3.89 -7.13 -18.35
N ARG A 311 -4.61 -7.30 -19.46
CA ARG A 311 -4.44 -8.39 -20.43
C ARG A 311 -3.88 -7.81 -21.74
N PRO A 312 -2.57 -7.50 -21.82
CA PRO A 312 -2.07 -6.64 -22.89
C PRO A 312 -1.87 -7.38 -24.22
N TRP A 313 -1.79 -8.71 -24.20
CA TRP A 313 -1.46 -9.53 -25.38
C TRP A 313 -2.42 -9.35 -26.57
N ILE A 314 -3.69 -8.98 -26.33
CA ILE A 314 -4.65 -8.67 -27.42
C ILE A 314 -4.54 -7.21 -27.88
N SER A 315 -4.21 -6.29 -26.98
CA SER A 315 -4.28 -4.84 -27.24
C SER A 315 -2.96 -4.23 -27.71
N PHE A 316 -1.82 -4.82 -27.36
CA PHE A 316 -0.51 -4.38 -27.83
C PHE A 316 -0.16 -4.87 -29.24
N ALA A 317 -0.89 -5.85 -29.77
CA ALA A 317 -0.62 -6.43 -31.09
C ALA A 317 -1.03 -5.54 -32.28
N VAL A 318 -1.82 -4.47 -32.05
CA VAL A 318 -2.34 -3.59 -33.12
C VAL A 318 -1.66 -2.22 -33.10
N ASP A 319 -1.87 -1.43 -32.04
CA ASP A 319 -1.17 -0.17 -31.77
C ASP A 319 -1.09 0.04 -30.25
N HIS A 320 0.02 -0.40 -29.65
CA HIS A 320 0.24 -0.30 -28.21
C HIS A 320 0.28 1.15 -27.74
N TYR A 321 0.74 2.09 -28.56
CA TYR A 321 0.85 3.50 -28.16
C TYR A 321 -0.53 4.15 -28.06
N ALA A 322 -1.40 3.93 -29.04
CA ALA A 322 -2.78 4.41 -28.97
C ALA A 322 -3.54 3.83 -27.75
N TYR A 323 -3.35 2.53 -27.47
CA TYR A 323 -3.91 1.89 -26.29
C TYR A 323 -3.41 2.52 -24.99
N ILE A 324 -2.09 2.68 -24.83
CA ILE A 324 -1.48 3.24 -23.63
C ILE A 324 -1.94 4.68 -23.41
N ARG A 325 -1.95 5.51 -24.47
CA ARG A 325 -2.43 6.90 -24.40
C ARG A 325 -3.86 6.97 -23.88
N TYR A 326 -4.75 6.16 -24.44
CA TYR A 326 -6.15 6.12 -24.02
C TYR A 326 -6.31 5.60 -22.58
N ARG A 327 -5.58 4.54 -22.22
CA ARG A 327 -5.60 3.96 -20.87
C ARG A 327 -5.10 4.92 -19.81
N MET A 328 -3.99 5.59 -20.07
CA MET A 328 -3.40 6.56 -19.15
C MET A 328 -4.28 7.79 -19.01
N SER A 329 -4.87 8.28 -20.09
CA SER A 329 -5.82 9.40 -20.04
C SER A 329 -7.03 9.07 -19.15
N ALA A 330 -7.61 7.87 -19.31
CA ALA A 330 -8.70 7.41 -18.45
C ALA A 330 -8.27 7.33 -16.98
N ARG A 331 -7.08 6.78 -16.70
CA ARG A 331 -6.54 6.67 -15.34
C ARG A 331 -6.22 8.04 -14.72
N THR A 332 -5.71 8.99 -15.48
CA THR A 332 -5.51 10.37 -15.04
C THR A 332 -6.82 11.02 -14.63
N ALA A 333 -7.87 10.92 -15.46
CA ALA A 333 -9.17 11.49 -15.13
C ALA A 333 -9.80 10.84 -13.87
N LEU A 334 -9.63 9.52 -13.72
CA LEU A 334 -10.06 8.79 -12.51
C LEU A 334 -9.28 9.22 -11.27
N THR A 335 -7.96 9.32 -11.36
CA THR A 335 -7.11 9.78 -10.26
C THR A 335 -7.45 11.23 -9.88
N ALA A 336 -7.72 12.09 -10.86
CA ALA A 336 -8.17 13.46 -10.60
C ALA A 336 -9.48 13.49 -9.81
N ALA A 337 -10.48 12.70 -10.19
CA ALA A 337 -11.75 12.63 -9.46
C ALA A 337 -11.60 12.11 -8.02
N VAL A 338 -10.67 11.16 -7.78
CA VAL A 338 -10.38 10.67 -6.42
C VAL A 338 -9.60 11.69 -5.60
N VAL A 339 -8.69 12.45 -6.20
CA VAL A 339 -7.81 13.39 -5.50
C VAL A 339 -8.44 14.78 -5.31
N ALA A 340 -9.38 15.18 -6.18
CA ALA A 340 -10.02 16.49 -6.15
C ALA A 340 -10.62 16.88 -4.78
N PRO A 341 -11.31 15.99 -4.01
CA PRO A 341 -11.79 16.32 -2.68
C PRO A 341 -10.67 16.76 -1.72
N TRP A 342 -9.49 16.16 -1.80
CA TRP A 342 -8.34 16.54 -0.97
C TRP A 342 -7.70 17.85 -1.43
N ALA A 343 -7.55 18.05 -2.73
CA ALA A 343 -7.06 19.33 -3.26
C ALA A 343 -7.96 20.50 -2.82
N ALA A 344 -9.28 20.29 -2.86
CA ALA A 344 -10.26 21.24 -2.33
C ALA A 344 -10.12 21.44 -0.81
N ALA A 345 -9.95 20.37 -0.04
CA ALA A 345 -9.76 20.48 1.40
C ALA A 345 -8.51 21.29 1.79
N TYR A 346 -7.38 21.04 1.13
CA TYR A 346 -6.16 21.83 1.34
C TYR A 346 -6.32 23.29 0.90
N ALA A 347 -7.07 23.55 -0.18
CA ALA A 347 -7.37 24.92 -0.59
C ALA A 347 -8.25 25.65 0.44
N VAL A 348 -9.25 24.97 1.02
CA VAL A 348 -10.10 25.51 2.10
C VAL A 348 -9.27 25.76 3.37
N GLU A 349 -8.41 24.82 3.74
CA GLU A 349 -7.49 24.99 4.86
C GLU A 349 -6.60 26.22 4.69
N SER A 350 -6.20 26.56 3.46
CA SER A 350 -5.28 27.67 3.19
C SER A 350 -5.82 29.04 3.60
N LEU A 351 -7.13 29.14 3.81
CA LEU A 351 -7.79 30.32 4.39
C LEU A 351 -7.34 30.57 5.84
N ALA A 352 -7.08 29.51 6.61
CA ALA A 352 -6.62 29.58 8.00
C ALA A 352 -5.12 29.29 8.15
N PHE A 353 -4.58 28.36 7.36
CA PHE A 353 -3.17 27.97 7.36
C PHE A 353 -2.60 28.04 5.95
N ARG A 354 -2.16 29.23 5.53
CA ARG A 354 -1.70 29.55 4.17
C ARG A 354 -0.76 28.51 3.51
N PRO A 355 0.21 27.89 4.22
CA PRO A 355 1.09 26.89 3.59
C PRO A 355 0.36 25.72 2.91
N SER A 356 -0.84 25.33 3.38
CA SER A 356 -1.60 24.22 2.82
C SER A 356 -1.98 24.38 1.34
N ILE A 357 -1.99 25.60 0.78
CA ILE A 357 -2.21 25.81 -0.67
C ILE A 357 -1.19 25.04 -1.53
N TYR A 358 0.03 24.86 -1.02
CA TYR A 358 1.07 24.09 -1.70
C TYR A 358 0.77 22.59 -1.73
N LEU A 359 0.03 22.05 -0.74
CA LEU A 359 -0.49 20.68 -0.78
C LEU A 359 -1.65 20.54 -1.76
N ALA A 360 -2.48 21.57 -1.93
CA ALA A 360 -3.51 21.59 -2.97
C ALA A 360 -2.88 21.50 -4.37
N ALA A 361 -1.82 22.28 -4.62
CA ALA A 361 -1.04 22.20 -5.85
C ALA A 361 -0.40 20.81 -6.04
N ALA A 362 0.28 20.29 -5.02
CA ALA A 362 0.87 18.95 -5.04
C ALA A 362 -0.17 17.84 -5.31
N ALA A 363 -1.37 17.95 -4.73
CA ALA A 363 -2.46 17.01 -4.98
C ALA A 363 -2.92 17.07 -6.45
N ALA A 364 -2.96 18.26 -7.06
CA ALA A 364 -3.30 18.42 -8.48
C ALA A 364 -2.23 17.87 -9.44
N GLU A 365 -1.00 17.66 -8.97
CA GLU A 365 0.07 17.02 -9.76
C GLU A 365 -0.04 15.49 -9.80
N ILE A 366 -0.62 14.87 -8.77
CA ILE A 366 -0.76 13.40 -8.67
C ILE A 366 -1.40 12.78 -9.93
N PRO A 367 -2.54 13.29 -10.47
CA PRO A 367 -3.16 12.73 -11.67
C PRO A 367 -2.29 12.84 -12.94
N LEU A 368 -1.41 13.83 -13.01
CA LEU A 368 -0.56 14.09 -14.18
C LEU A 368 0.63 13.13 -14.22
N VAL A 369 1.16 12.76 -13.05
CA VAL A 369 2.37 11.94 -12.94
C VAL A 369 2.06 10.48 -12.61
N MET A 370 1.22 10.25 -11.60
CA MET A 370 1.10 8.95 -10.94
C MET A 370 0.62 7.81 -11.85
N PRO A 371 -0.37 7.99 -12.75
CA PRO A 371 -0.84 6.89 -13.61
C PRO A 371 0.26 6.29 -14.49
N ALA A 372 1.03 7.15 -15.18
CA ALA A 372 2.14 6.73 -16.03
C ALA A 372 3.32 6.22 -15.18
N PHE A 373 3.69 6.97 -14.14
CA PHE A 373 4.78 6.61 -13.25
C PHE A 373 4.58 5.24 -12.58
N ALA A 374 3.36 4.94 -12.13
CA ALA A 374 3.03 3.66 -11.48
C ALA A 374 3.21 2.45 -12.41
N TRP A 375 2.94 2.59 -13.72
CA TRP A 375 3.17 1.50 -14.69
C TRP A 375 4.64 1.32 -15.02
N LEU A 376 5.37 2.42 -15.20
CA LEU A 376 6.81 2.37 -15.44
C LEU A 376 7.54 1.73 -14.25
N ILE A 377 7.18 2.12 -13.03
CA ILE A 377 7.68 1.49 -11.80
C ILE A 377 7.23 0.04 -11.72
N GLY A 378 5.96 -0.28 -11.98
CA GLY A 378 5.46 -1.66 -11.93
C GLY A 378 6.24 -2.59 -12.87
N ALA A 379 6.52 -2.13 -14.09
CA ALA A 379 7.33 -2.90 -15.05
C ALA A 379 8.79 -3.00 -14.61
N PHE A 380 9.41 -1.91 -14.12
CA PHE A 380 10.79 -1.93 -13.63
C PHE A 380 10.96 -2.82 -12.38
N TRP A 381 9.95 -2.83 -11.49
CA TRP A 381 9.86 -3.72 -10.34
C TRP A 381 9.72 -5.19 -10.78
N GLY A 382 9.18 -5.45 -11.97
CA GLY A 382 8.97 -6.79 -12.51
C GLY A 382 7.64 -7.39 -12.06
N GLN A 383 6.62 -6.55 -11.98
CA GLN A 383 5.33 -6.93 -11.44
C GLN A 383 4.70 -8.07 -12.27
N PRO A 384 4.34 -9.20 -11.64
CA PRO A 384 3.83 -10.36 -12.34
C PRO A 384 2.42 -10.12 -12.86
N GLN A 385 2.12 -10.67 -14.03
CA GLN A 385 0.77 -10.66 -14.57
C GLN A 385 -0.16 -11.59 -13.77
N ILE A 386 -1.42 -11.19 -13.64
CA ILE A 386 -2.51 -12.04 -13.18
C ILE A 386 -3.15 -12.67 -14.42
N ARG A 387 -2.96 -13.99 -14.59
CA ARG A 387 -3.50 -14.78 -15.70
C ARG A 387 -4.67 -15.62 -15.22
N GLU A 388 -5.46 -16.17 -16.16
CA GLU A 388 -6.55 -17.09 -15.83
C GLU A 388 -6.01 -18.25 -14.98
N PRO A 389 -6.65 -18.58 -13.83
CA PRO A 389 -8.00 -18.20 -13.40
C PRO A 389 -8.09 -16.98 -12.44
N GLY A 390 -7.21 -15.99 -12.57
CA GLY A 390 -7.22 -14.76 -11.77
C GLY A 390 -6.18 -14.75 -10.64
N MET A 391 -5.14 -15.58 -10.74
CA MET A 391 -4.02 -15.63 -9.80
C MET A 391 -2.77 -15.00 -10.39
N ALA A 392 -2.00 -14.31 -9.54
CA ALA A 392 -0.67 -13.85 -9.93
C ALA A 392 0.25 -15.05 -10.15
N VAL A 393 1.02 -15.04 -11.25
CA VAL A 393 1.84 -16.19 -11.67
C VAL A 393 2.91 -16.54 -10.63
N ARG A 394 3.54 -15.53 -10.03
CA ARG A 394 4.66 -15.67 -9.09
C ARG A 394 4.59 -14.57 -8.01
N PRO A 395 5.24 -14.75 -6.84
CA PRO A 395 5.31 -13.67 -5.86
C PRO A 395 6.14 -12.50 -6.39
N ILE A 396 5.78 -11.30 -5.95
CA ILE A 396 6.65 -10.12 -6.11
C ILE A 396 7.86 -10.33 -5.20
N ARG A 397 9.05 -10.38 -5.82
CA ARG A 397 10.31 -10.52 -5.10
C ARG A 397 10.80 -9.16 -4.61
N VAL A 398 11.12 -9.05 -3.33
CA VAL A 398 11.85 -7.91 -2.77
C VAL A 398 13.28 -7.97 -3.32
N SER A 399 13.54 -7.11 -4.30
CA SER A 399 14.82 -7.01 -4.99
C SER A 399 15.40 -5.60 -4.80
N ALA A 400 16.68 -5.40 -5.12
CA ALA A 400 17.26 -4.06 -5.14
C ALA A 400 16.45 -3.10 -6.06
N ARG A 401 15.96 -3.59 -7.20
CA ARG A 401 15.10 -2.82 -8.12
C ARG A 401 13.80 -2.38 -7.45
N ALA A 402 13.17 -3.27 -6.70
CA ALA A 402 11.97 -2.97 -5.93
C ALA A 402 12.21 -1.81 -4.94
N LEU A 403 13.30 -1.91 -4.16
CA LEU A 403 13.65 -0.92 -3.15
C LEU A 403 14.03 0.43 -3.76
N VAL A 404 14.78 0.43 -4.86
CA VAL A 404 15.10 1.65 -5.62
C VAL A 404 13.82 2.30 -6.15
N SER A 405 12.86 1.52 -6.64
CA SER A 405 11.57 2.04 -7.12
C SER A 405 10.76 2.68 -6.00
N SER A 406 10.70 2.02 -4.84
CA SER A 406 10.05 2.57 -3.65
C SER A 406 10.73 3.87 -3.19
N LEU A 407 12.07 3.93 -3.25
CA LEU A 407 12.83 5.14 -2.93
C LEU A 407 12.52 6.26 -3.93
N LEU A 408 12.44 5.98 -5.22
CA LEU A 408 12.06 6.96 -6.24
C LEU A 408 10.65 7.51 -6.00
N ALA A 409 9.70 6.67 -5.60
CA ALA A 409 8.36 7.12 -5.22
C ALA A 409 8.37 8.02 -3.99
N LEU A 410 9.19 7.71 -2.98
CA LEU A 410 9.37 8.57 -1.79
C LEU A 410 10.05 9.89 -2.13
N ILE A 411 11.05 9.89 -3.02
CA ILE A 411 11.70 11.11 -3.51
C ILE A 411 10.68 11.98 -4.25
N LEU A 412 9.89 11.40 -5.15
CA LEU A 412 8.83 12.13 -5.86
C LEU A 412 7.86 12.79 -4.89
N MET A 413 7.41 12.05 -3.87
CA MET A 413 6.55 12.59 -2.82
C MET A 413 7.22 13.73 -2.04
N ALA A 414 8.49 13.56 -1.65
CA ALA A 414 9.24 14.59 -0.95
C ALA A 414 9.39 15.86 -1.79
N LEU A 415 9.62 15.73 -3.10
CA LEU A 415 9.69 16.86 -4.04
C LEU A 415 8.33 17.59 -4.17
N MET A 416 7.22 16.84 -4.15
CA MET A 416 5.86 17.41 -4.17
C MET A 416 5.50 18.12 -2.86
N VAL A 417 5.95 17.61 -1.70
CA VAL A 417 5.66 18.17 -0.37
C VAL A 417 6.63 19.28 0.03
N ALA A 418 7.81 19.37 -0.60
CA ALA A 418 8.85 20.33 -0.24
C ALA A 418 8.37 21.80 -0.19
N PRO A 419 7.56 22.32 -1.13
CA PRO A 419 7.03 23.68 -1.04
C PRO A 419 6.18 23.93 0.21
N PHE A 420 5.35 22.95 0.60
CA PHE A 420 4.54 23.01 1.82
C PHE A 420 5.43 23.07 3.07
N VAL A 421 6.46 22.24 3.13
CA VAL A 421 7.40 22.20 4.27
C VAL A 421 8.14 23.53 4.38
N LEU A 422 8.71 24.02 3.27
CA LEU A 422 9.40 25.32 3.23
C LEU A 422 8.49 26.47 3.67
N ALA A 423 7.26 26.51 3.17
CA ALA A 423 6.30 27.53 3.55
C ALA A 423 5.82 27.43 5.01
N SER A 424 5.73 26.21 5.55
CA SER A 424 5.37 25.98 6.96
C SER A 424 6.47 26.45 7.91
N TYR A 425 7.75 26.18 7.58
CA TYR A 425 8.88 26.74 8.32
C TYR A 425 8.92 28.27 8.22
N ALA A 426 8.68 28.81 7.02
CA ALA A 426 8.63 30.27 6.79
C ALA A 426 7.50 30.97 7.56
N ALA A 427 6.42 30.26 7.88
CA ALA A 427 5.32 30.77 8.69
C ALA A 427 5.64 30.75 10.20
N ALA A 428 6.57 29.90 10.63
CA ALA A 428 7.01 29.80 12.02
C ALA A 428 8.15 30.79 12.37
N ASP A 429 8.98 31.18 11.39
CA ASP A 429 10.12 32.09 11.59
C ASP A 429 10.03 33.34 10.68
N PRO A 430 9.83 34.55 11.25
CA PRO A 430 9.76 35.80 10.50
C PRO A 430 11.03 36.12 9.69
N LEU A 431 12.21 35.73 10.17
CA LEU A 431 13.52 36.11 9.60
C LEU A 431 13.74 35.57 8.18
N TYR A 432 13.13 34.44 7.85
CA TYR A 432 13.26 33.78 6.54
C TYR A 432 11.98 33.85 5.70
N SER A 433 10.95 34.54 6.20
CA SER A 433 9.57 34.37 5.76
C SER A 433 9.33 34.77 4.29
N ALA A 434 9.93 35.86 3.80
CA ALA A 434 9.68 36.35 2.44
C ALA A 434 10.41 35.52 1.36
N ILE A 435 11.69 35.23 1.60
CA ILE A 435 12.52 34.45 0.65
C ILE A 435 11.99 33.03 0.55
N ALA A 436 11.78 32.34 1.69
CA ALA A 436 11.31 30.96 1.71
C ALA A 436 9.92 30.80 1.06
N ARG A 437 9.00 31.75 1.28
CA ARG A 437 7.70 31.76 0.56
C ARG A 437 7.87 31.95 -0.95
N SER A 438 8.77 32.83 -1.39
CA SER A 438 9.04 33.04 -2.81
C SER A 438 9.67 31.79 -3.48
N VAL A 439 10.52 31.06 -2.75
CA VAL A 439 11.13 29.81 -3.20
C VAL A 439 10.07 28.71 -3.28
N ALA A 440 9.23 28.58 -2.25
CA ALA A 440 8.12 27.62 -2.25
C ALA A 440 7.16 27.85 -3.43
N ALA A 441 6.80 29.11 -3.71
CA ALA A 441 5.96 29.46 -4.85
C ALA A 441 6.60 29.11 -6.20
N ARG A 442 7.89 29.46 -6.39
CA ARG A 442 8.61 29.12 -7.63
C ARG A 442 8.77 27.62 -7.80
N TRP A 443 9.07 26.90 -6.72
CA TRP A 443 9.18 25.44 -6.74
C TRP A 443 7.86 24.80 -7.12
N ALA A 444 6.76 25.16 -6.46
CA ALA A 444 5.43 24.62 -6.77
C ALA A 444 5.02 24.91 -8.22
N ALA A 445 5.26 26.13 -8.73
CA ALA A 445 4.98 26.46 -10.12
C ALA A 445 5.84 25.62 -11.09
N SER A 446 7.14 25.45 -10.79
CA SER A 446 8.06 24.67 -11.61
C SER A 446 7.69 23.19 -11.61
N ALA A 447 7.29 22.64 -10.45
CA ALA A 447 6.83 21.27 -10.30
C ALA A 447 5.53 21.03 -11.07
N ALA A 448 4.55 21.94 -10.98
CA ALA A 448 3.32 21.85 -11.75
C ALA A 448 3.57 21.87 -13.27
N VAL A 449 4.45 22.77 -13.74
CA VAL A 449 4.85 22.83 -15.16
C VAL A 449 5.58 21.54 -15.57
N ALA A 450 6.50 21.03 -14.75
CA ALA A 450 7.21 19.79 -15.02
C ALA A 450 6.26 18.58 -15.06
N SER A 451 5.28 18.51 -14.16
CA SER A 451 4.25 17.48 -14.10
C SER A 451 3.33 17.51 -15.33
N ALA A 452 2.90 18.71 -15.76
CA ALA A 452 2.13 18.89 -16.99
C ALA A 452 2.95 18.54 -18.24
N LEU A 453 4.21 18.96 -18.29
CA LEU A 453 5.13 18.63 -19.37
C LEU A 453 5.38 17.12 -19.43
N PHE A 454 5.59 16.46 -18.29
CA PHE A 454 5.74 15.01 -18.22
C PHE A 454 4.50 14.30 -18.78
N PHE A 455 3.29 14.71 -18.37
CA PHE A 455 2.04 14.17 -18.89
C PHE A 455 1.95 14.32 -20.42
N TYR A 456 2.24 15.53 -20.92
CA TYR A 456 2.24 15.79 -22.35
C TYR A 456 3.27 14.96 -23.11
N LEU A 457 4.52 14.94 -22.64
CA LEU A 457 5.62 14.22 -23.27
C LEU A 457 5.38 12.70 -23.25
N ALA A 458 4.94 12.16 -22.12
CA ALA A 458 4.64 10.75 -21.99
C ALA A 458 3.51 10.33 -22.93
N LEU A 459 2.40 11.07 -23.02
CA LEU A 459 1.20 10.58 -23.72
C LEU A 459 0.98 11.10 -25.14
N PHE A 460 1.54 12.26 -25.48
CA PHE A 460 1.22 12.96 -26.74
C PHE A 460 2.44 13.30 -27.60
N SER A 461 3.66 13.10 -27.10
CA SER A 461 4.87 13.37 -27.89
C SER A 461 5.51 12.11 -28.50
N GLY A 462 6.27 12.30 -29.58
CA GLY A 462 7.10 11.23 -30.17
C GLY A 462 8.17 10.68 -29.21
N ALA A 463 8.63 11.48 -28.23
CA ALA A 463 9.56 11.01 -27.21
C ALA A 463 8.91 9.98 -26.27
N GLY A 464 7.62 10.15 -25.97
CA GLY A 464 6.83 9.19 -25.19
C GLY A 464 6.72 7.82 -25.86
N ARG A 465 6.81 7.75 -27.21
CA ARG A 465 6.74 6.47 -27.93
C ARG A 465 7.85 5.51 -27.52
N ARG A 466 9.10 6.00 -27.47
CA ARG A 466 10.26 5.20 -27.04
C ARG A 466 10.12 4.66 -25.61
N LEU A 467 9.56 5.48 -24.72
CA LEU A 467 9.30 5.10 -23.33
C LEU A 467 8.31 3.93 -23.26
N TRP A 468 7.24 3.99 -24.06
CA TRP A 468 6.24 2.94 -24.10
C TRP A 468 6.67 1.71 -24.89
N ASP A 469 7.50 1.86 -25.93
CA ASP A 469 8.15 0.74 -26.60
C ASP A 469 9.02 -0.05 -25.60
N TRP A 470 9.81 0.65 -24.79
CA TRP A 470 10.56 0.03 -23.69
C TRP A 470 9.63 -0.68 -22.70
N LEU A 471 8.52 -0.04 -22.30
CA LEU A 471 7.56 -0.66 -21.39
C LEU A 471 7.02 -1.97 -21.98
N VAL A 472 6.56 -1.95 -23.23
CA VAL A 472 6.00 -3.12 -23.90
C VAL A 472 7.04 -4.23 -24.01
N ASN A 473 8.26 -3.91 -24.43
CA ASN A 473 9.36 -4.88 -24.48
C ASN A 473 9.64 -5.51 -23.11
N ARG A 474 9.67 -4.69 -22.04
CA ARG A 474 9.82 -5.19 -20.67
C ARG A 474 8.66 -6.06 -20.22
N LEU A 475 7.42 -5.69 -20.57
CA LEU A 475 6.26 -6.51 -20.25
C LEU A 475 6.30 -7.86 -20.99
N SER A 476 6.75 -7.88 -22.25
CA SER A 476 6.97 -9.13 -23.01
C SER A 476 8.01 -10.02 -22.33
N GLU A 477 9.15 -9.47 -21.88
CA GLU A 477 10.15 -10.22 -21.10
C GLU A 477 9.60 -10.77 -19.78
N LEU A 478 8.63 -10.07 -19.17
CA LEU A 478 7.95 -10.50 -17.96
C LEU A 478 6.84 -11.52 -18.21
N GLY A 479 6.60 -11.91 -19.46
CA GLY A 479 5.58 -12.87 -19.86
C GLY A 479 4.18 -12.26 -19.86
N TYR A 480 4.02 -11.00 -20.30
CA TYR A 480 2.70 -10.42 -20.60
C TYR A 480 2.24 -10.67 -22.04
N ALA A 481 3.15 -11.13 -22.91
CA ALA A 481 2.91 -11.55 -24.28
C ALA A 481 2.90 -13.09 -24.39
#